data_AF-A0A7W9TCJ0-F1
#
_entry.id   AF-A0A7W9TCJ0-F1
#
_cell.length_a   1.000
_cell.length_b   1.000
_cell.length_c   1.000
_cell.angle_alpha   90.00
_cell.angle_beta   90.00
_cell.angle_gamma   90.00
#
_symmetry.space_group_name_H-M   'P 1'
#
loop_
_entity.id
_entity.type
_entity.pdbx_description
1 polymer ?
#
loop_
_entity_poly.entity_id
_entity_poly.type
_entity_poly.pdbx_seq_one_letter_code
_entity_poly.pdbx_strand_id
1 'polypeptide(L)'
;MTVDSTPRRGRWARRVLIISVVLALVCGVAALYVLRAVPDYRTAFLVDTSLVESGKQFRAVADAVGSAAQNSADGDSLSLRRFGGECGDGRNTVSVVGPGTGHAQRISTSAHALTPSGKPTLKSGLLAGIGDFSGYYPLRGSKRNRVVVVTSHGVDACTADQASVRGAVRRKARDSGVQLDFRFVGYKVPRKEQRPLARLAEAADAARPRFVDTPGELAATLKQLTVPGSPEARHIDVPSTATTSPPPRAAARLSLSTATLKPGGTCTATAAGMEPGEPVVFTWTGPSGGSAGTFTARRKGAATARIQGIEKPGWYTVRARGQHSARTASARLRVVPADKTRPRPSLSPKLVLKPSTLSVGESTTATASGFRPGEIVNFYLGPWGHSGSYAQETANASGVAVARLGEGWGLAEPGGVYRVTAVVTASRREAHAELRYEKEKPTGPLTAQASPDPVAPGGTVTVTGGGFAPNRNVQYSSDLFPGNATTASETGSIEFSATVPTDAAAGDYIVHIAQTASGSELTVPIRVKPATPTPTRNATSPPPSGPTATPHAPAPRARRARQG
;
A
#
# COMPACT_ATOMS: atom_id res chain seq x y z
N MET A 1 -56.34 21.65 65.43
CA MET A 1 -55.81 21.16 64.13
C MET A 1 -54.48 21.84 63.87
N THR A 2 -53.39 21.26 64.35
CA THR A 2 -52.03 21.78 64.19
C THR A 2 -51.42 21.14 62.95
N VAL A 3 -51.24 21.95 61.90
CA VAL A 3 -50.67 21.53 60.62
C VAL A 3 -49.18 21.28 60.79
N ASP A 4 -48.82 20.06 60.42
CA ASP A 4 -47.46 19.53 60.29
C ASP A 4 -46.67 20.31 59.24
N SER A 5 -45.48 20.78 59.61
CA SER A 5 -44.53 21.35 58.65
C SER A 5 -43.09 21.01 59.07
N THR A 6 -42.77 19.72 59.05
CA THR A 6 -41.37 19.27 59.10
C THR A 6 -40.66 19.53 57.76
N PRO A 7 -39.46 20.14 57.77
CA PRO A 7 -38.88 20.72 56.56
C PRO A 7 -38.24 19.65 55.67
N ARG A 8 -38.79 19.48 54.46
CA ARG A 8 -38.28 18.68 53.32
C ARG A 8 -36.86 19.06 52.82
N ARG A 9 -36.10 19.90 53.53
CA ARG A 9 -34.80 20.47 53.11
C ARG A 9 -33.64 19.47 53.09
N GLY A 10 -33.62 18.47 53.98
CA GLY A 10 -32.47 17.56 54.11
C GLY A 10 -32.24 16.62 52.91
N ARG A 11 -33.31 16.19 52.24
CA ARG A 11 -33.21 15.27 51.09
C ARG A 11 -32.77 15.96 49.80
N TRP A 12 -33.11 17.24 49.63
CA TRP A 12 -32.70 18.01 48.45
C TRP A 12 -31.22 18.40 48.53
N ALA A 13 -30.75 18.87 49.69
CA ALA A 13 -29.35 19.22 49.90
C ALA A 13 -28.39 18.02 49.67
N ARG A 14 -28.76 16.82 50.13
CA ARG A 14 -27.98 15.60 49.87
C ARG A 14 -27.91 15.24 48.38
N ARG A 15 -29.00 15.40 47.63
CA ARG A 15 -29.01 15.11 46.18
C ARG A 15 -28.13 16.09 45.40
N VAL A 16 -28.18 17.38 45.73
CA VAL A 16 -27.34 18.41 45.09
C VAL A 16 -25.85 18.15 45.37
N LEU A 17 -25.49 17.77 46.61
CA LEU A 17 -24.11 17.43 46.95
C LEU A 17 -23.59 16.22 46.17
N ILE A 18 -24.39 15.14 46.09
CA ILE A 18 -24.01 13.92 45.34
C ILE A 18 -23.81 14.22 43.86
N ILE A 19 -24.73 14.97 43.25
CA ILE A 19 -24.62 15.36 41.82
C ILE A 19 -23.35 16.19 41.59
N SER A 20 -23.05 17.13 42.49
CA SER A 20 -21.87 17.99 42.39
C SER A 20 -20.56 17.19 42.49
N VAL A 21 -20.48 16.23 43.40
CA VAL A 21 -19.31 15.35 43.56
C VAL A 21 -19.13 14.45 42.34
N VAL A 22 -20.21 13.86 41.82
CA VAL A 22 -20.15 13.02 40.61
C VAL A 22 -19.71 13.85 39.41
N LEU A 23 -20.25 15.05 39.23
CA LEU A 23 -19.86 15.93 38.13
C LEU A 23 -18.38 16.33 38.23
N ALA A 24 -17.90 16.70 39.43
CA ALA A 24 -16.49 17.02 39.65
C ALA A 24 -15.57 15.82 39.35
N LEU A 25 -16.00 14.61 39.72
CA LEU A 25 -15.23 13.38 39.47
C LEU A 25 -15.20 13.03 37.98
N VAL A 26 -16.32 13.16 37.26
CA VAL A 26 -16.38 12.97 35.81
C VAL A 26 -15.52 14.00 35.09
N CYS A 27 -15.60 15.28 35.47
CA CYS A 27 -14.74 16.33 34.92
C CYS A 27 -13.25 16.07 35.23
N GLY A 28 -12.93 15.59 36.43
CA GLY A 28 -11.56 15.24 36.83
C GLY A 28 -11.00 14.06 36.04
N VAL A 29 -11.78 12.99 35.86
CA VAL A 29 -11.39 11.83 35.03
C VAL A 29 -11.25 12.23 33.57
N ALA A 30 -12.18 13.03 33.04
CA ALA A 30 -12.09 13.56 31.68
C ALA A 30 -10.82 14.40 31.50
N ALA A 31 -10.52 15.32 32.44
CA ALA A 31 -9.30 16.12 32.41
C ALA A 31 -8.03 15.25 32.49
N LEU A 32 -8.00 14.23 33.36
CA LEU A 32 -6.87 13.31 33.46
C LEU A 32 -6.66 12.50 32.17
N TYR A 33 -7.75 12.02 31.56
CA TYR A 33 -7.71 11.30 30.29
C TYR A 33 -7.18 12.20 29.17
N VAL A 34 -7.70 13.42 29.10
CA VAL A 34 -7.31 14.48 28.17
C VAL A 34 -5.84 14.86 28.33
N LEU A 35 -5.31 14.93 29.56
CA LEU A 35 -3.89 15.21 29.85
C LEU A 35 -2.98 14.03 29.49
N ARG A 36 -3.43 12.78 29.71
CA ARG A 36 -2.67 11.57 29.32
C ARG A 36 -2.66 11.31 27.82
N ALA A 37 -3.66 11.81 27.10
CA ALA A 37 -3.76 11.67 25.65
C ALA A 37 -2.85 12.66 24.88
N VAL A 38 -2.22 13.62 25.58
CA VAL A 38 -1.27 14.55 24.94
C VAL A 38 0.06 13.83 24.70
N PRO A 39 0.51 13.70 23.44
CA PRO A 39 1.80 13.10 23.15
C PRO A 39 2.94 14.00 23.66
N ASP A 40 4.05 13.40 24.08
CA ASP A 40 5.25 14.15 24.44
C ASP A 40 5.83 14.87 23.21
N TYR A 41 5.89 14.16 22.09
CA TYR A 41 6.41 14.65 20.83
C TYR A 41 5.37 14.50 19.72
N ARG A 42 5.31 15.51 18.86
CA ARG A 42 4.58 15.42 17.59
C ARG A 42 5.51 15.65 16.42
N THR A 43 5.55 14.71 15.49
CA THR A 43 6.41 14.76 14.30
C THR A 43 5.56 14.67 13.03
N ALA A 44 5.63 15.70 12.19
CA ALA A 44 5.04 15.69 10.86
C ALA A 44 6.12 15.46 9.79
N PHE A 45 5.99 14.38 9.02
CA PHE A 45 6.81 14.15 7.83
C PHE A 45 6.18 14.84 6.63
N LEU A 46 6.92 15.75 6.01
CA LEU A 46 6.57 16.39 4.75
C LEU A 46 7.47 15.81 3.67
N VAL A 47 6.89 15.07 2.74
CA VAL A 47 7.62 14.36 1.69
C VAL A 47 7.34 14.98 0.34
N ASP A 48 8.41 15.38 -0.34
CA ASP A 48 8.38 15.84 -1.72
C ASP A 48 8.09 14.66 -2.66
N THR A 49 6.93 14.70 -3.29
CA THR A 49 6.51 13.76 -4.33
C THR A 49 6.58 14.39 -5.70
N SER A 50 7.30 15.50 -5.92
CA SER A 50 7.49 16.03 -7.27
C SER A 50 8.35 15.09 -8.15
N LEU A 51 8.19 15.19 -9.47
CA LEU A 51 8.88 14.32 -10.43
C LEU A 51 10.38 14.41 -10.25
N VAL A 52 10.98 13.29 -9.84
CA VAL A 52 12.40 13.04 -9.99
C VAL A 52 12.55 12.20 -11.26
N GLU A 53 13.55 12.48 -12.12
CA GLU A 53 13.78 11.84 -13.44
C GLU A 53 13.83 10.30 -13.42
N SER A 54 13.79 9.66 -12.24
CA SER A 54 13.55 8.24 -12.10
C SER A 54 12.78 7.93 -10.81
N GLY A 55 11.55 7.39 -10.92
CA GLY A 55 10.73 6.95 -9.79
C GLY A 55 11.41 5.97 -8.81
N LYS A 56 12.56 5.38 -9.21
CA LYS A 56 13.45 4.60 -8.34
C LYS A 56 14.01 5.42 -7.17
N GLN A 57 14.20 6.72 -7.33
CA GLN A 57 14.77 7.58 -6.27
C GLN A 57 13.77 7.83 -5.15
N PHE A 58 12.48 7.88 -5.47
CA PHE A 58 11.44 8.09 -4.47
C PHE A 58 11.28 6.89 -3.53
N ARG A 59 11.53 5.66 -4.00
CA ARG A 59 11.48 4.48 -3.13
C ARG A 59 12.45 4.59 -1.95
N ALA A 60 13.66 5.11 -2.17
CA ALA A 60 14.62 5.36 -1.09
C ALA A 60 14.09 6.38 -0.05
N VAL A 61 13.35 7.39 -0.50
CA VAL A 61 12.68 8.35 0.39
C VAL A 61 11.59 7.67 1.20
N ALA A 62 10.74 6.86 0.56
CA ALA A 62 9.69 6.09 1.23
C ALA A 62 10.26 5.10 2.27
N ASP A 63 11.29 4.33 1.91
CA ASP A 63 11.99 3.40 2.80
C ASP A 63 12.55 4.14 4.03
N ALA A 64 13.22 5.27 3.80
CA ALA A 64 13.86 6.04 4.86
C ALA A 64 12.86 6.73 5.79
N VAL A 65 11.76 7.27 5.24
CA VAL A 65 10.66 7.85 6.03
C VAL A 65 9.94 6.77 6.84
N GLY A 66 9.63 5.62 6.23
CA GLY A 66 9.01 4.49 6.91
C GLY A 66 9.88 3.98 8.07
N SER A 67 11.18 3.83 7.83
CA SER A 67 12.13 3.45 8.89
C SER A 67 12.22 4.52 9.99
N ALA A 68 12.26 5.80 9.65
CA ALA A 68 12.34 6.87 10.63
C ALA A 68 11.07 6.97 11.50
N ALA A 69 9.90 6.71 10.91
CA ALA A 69 8.63 6.62 11.63
C ALA A 69 8.61 5.43 12.61
N GLN A 70 9.10 4.25 12.19
CA GLN A 70 9.21 3.06 13.04
C GLN A 70 10.22 3.21 14.19
N ASN A 71 11.15 4.17 14.11
CA ASN A 71 12.10 4.46 15.19
C ASN A 71 11.56 5.49 16.21
N SER A 72 10.34 6.02 16.01
CA SER A 72 9.71 6.94 16.97
C SER A 72 9.10 6.16 18.13
N ALA A 73 8.93 6.77 19.30
CA ALA A 73 8.33 6.10 20.45
C ALA A 73 6.83 5.84 20.20
N ASP A 74 6.27 4.78 20.79
CA ASP A 74 4.85 4.42 20.61
C ASP A 74 3.88 5.54 21.06
N GLY A 75 4.31 6.38 22.00
CA GLY A 75 3.58 7.56 22.48
C GLY A 75 3.73 8.82 21.64
N ASP A 76 4.57 8.81 20.59
CA ASP A 76 4.74 9.97 19.71
C ASP A 76 3.59 10.06 18.71
N SER A 77 3.07 11.28 18.51
CA SER A 77 2.09 11.52 17.45
C SER A 77 2.80 11.77 16.12
N LEU A 78 2.55 10.90 15.15
CA LEU A 78 3.16 10.97 13.83
C LEU A 78 2.11 11.31 12.77
N SER A 79 2.49 12.11 11.79
CA SER A 79 1.69 12.37 10.58
C SER A 79 2.56 12.36 9.33
N LEU A 80 1.94 12.05 8.18
CA LEU A 80 2.59 12.07 6.88
C LEU A 80 1.78 12.92 5.92
N ARG A 81 2.47 13.88 5.29
CA ARG A 81 1.94 14.74 4.24
C ARG A 81 2.84 14.64 3.02
N ARG A 82 2.22 14.52 1.84
CA ARG A 82 2.92 14.68 0.57
C ARG A 82 2.76 16.10 0.06
N PHE A 83 3.76 16.59 -0.67
CA PHE A 83 3.64 17.81 -1.46
C PHE A 83 4.32 17.63 -2.82
N GLY A 84 3.83 18.34 -3.84
CA GLY A 84 4.22 18.16 -5.23
C GLY A 84 2.98 17.92 -6.11
N GLY A 85 2.99 18.46 -7.32
CA GLY A 85 1.83 18.43 -8.21
C GLY A 85 1.75 19.65 -9.11
N GLU A 86 0.53 20.00 -9.51
CA GLU A 86 0.28 21.22 -10.27
C GLU A 86 0.26 22.47 -9.37
N CYS A 87 0.75 23.58 -9.90
CA CYS A 87 0.75 24.86 -9.18
C CYS A 87 -0.68 25.40 -9.08
N GLY A 88 -1.08 25.86 -7.89
CA GLY A 88 -2.43 26.37 -7.63
C GLY A 88 -3.48 25.30 -7.32
N ASP A 89 -3.19 24.01 -7.56
CA ASP A 89 -4.10 22.93 -7.17
C ASP A 89 -4.04 22.67 -5.65
N GLY A 90 -5.19 22.69 -4.97
CA GLY A 90 -5.30 22.34 -3.56
C GLY A 90 -4.88 20.89 -3.24
N ARG A 91 -4.84 20.01 -4.24
CA ARG A 91 -4.39 18.60 -4.13
C ARG A 91 -2.88 18.43 -4.33
N ASN A 92 -2.13 19.49 -4.61
CA ASN A 92 -0.66 19.43 -4.66
C ASN A 92 -0.05 19.17 -3.28
N THR A 93 -0.84 19.30 -2.21
CA THR A 93 -0.39 19.05 -0.84
C THR A 93 -1.50 18.34 -0.07
N VAL A 94 -1.28 17.07 0.30
CA VAL A 94 -2.32 16.21 0.89
C VAL A 94 -1.81 15.50 2.14
N SER A 95 -2.61 15.53 3.20
CA SER A 95 -2.40 14.70 4.40
C SER A 95 -2.72 13.26 4.04
N VAL A 96 -1.69 12.41 4.03
CA VAL A 96 -1.79 10.99 3.69
C VAL A 96 -2.12 10.19 4.96
N VAL A 97 -1.48 10.57 6.06
CA VAL A 97 -1.74 10.03 7.39
C VAL A 97 -1.90 11.21 8.34
N GLY A 98 -3.09 11.35 8.90
CA GLY A 98 -3.36 12.35 9.94
C GLY A 98 -2.56 12.09 11.22
N PRO A 99 -2.47 13.09 12.12
CA PRO A 99 -1.74 12.95 13.37
C PRO A 99 -2.35 11.88 14.28
N GLY A 100 -1.51 11.01 14.84
CA GLY A 100 -1.92 10.02 15.84
C GLY A 100 -0.77 9.17 16.35
N THR A 101 -0.97 8.50 17.48
CA THR A 101 -0.01 7.58 18.12
C THR A 101 -0.11 6.18 17.53
N GLY A 102 0.99 5.43 17.44
CA GLY A 102 0.99 4.10 16.80
C GLY A 102 0.83 4.14 15.27
N HIS A 103 0.96 5.31 14.64
CA HIS A 103 0.84 5.47 13.19
C HIS A 103 2.09 5.06 12.39
N ALA A 104 3.17 4.61 13.06
CA ALA A 104 4.44 4.32 12.41
C ALA A 104 4.32 3.34 11.23
N GLN A 105 3.60 2.22 11.42
CA GLN A 105 3.40 1.24 10.35
C GLN A 105 2.51 1.80 9.24
N ARG A 106 1.45 2.54 9.57
CA ARG A 106 0.58 3.19 8.59
C ARG A 106 1.35 4.20 7.75
N ILE A 107 2.22 5.02 8.36
CA ILE A 107 3.10 5.95 7.65
C ILE A 107 4.05 5.21 6.72
N SER A 108 4.65 4.10 7.17
CA SER A 108 5.49 3.26 6.32
C SER A 108 4.72 2.79 5.09
N THR A 109 3.59 2.09 5.26
CA THR A 109 2.77 1.60 4.13
C THR A 109 2.32 2.74 3.21
N SER A 110 1.83 3.85 3.79
CA SER A 110 1.37 5.00 3.04
C SER A 110 2.48 5.68 2.25
N ALA A 111 3.69 5.82 2.81
CA ALA A 111 4.84 6.40 2.11
C ALA A 111 5.23 5.56 0.88
N HIS A 112 5.17 4.24 0.97
CA HIS A 112 5.46 3.33 -0.16
C HIS A 112 4.37 3.36 -1.24
N ALA A 113 3.13 3.68 -0.89
CA ALA A 113 2.02 3.83 -1.82
C ALA A 113 2.02 5.18 -2.57
N LEU A 114 2.86 6.14 -2.15
CA LEU A 114 2.95 7.44 -2.82
C LEU A 114 3.58 7.31 -4.19
N THR A 115 2.96 7.96 -5.18
CA THR A 115 3.47 8.04 -6.55
C THR A 115 3.98 9.45 -6.82
N PRO A 116 5.26 9.62 -7.23
CA PRO A 116 5.79 10.92 -7.61
C PRO A 116 5.06 11.50 -8.82
N SER A 117 4.70 12.78 -8.78
CA SER A 117 4.06 13.51 -9.87
C SER A 117 4.21 15.03 -9.73
N GLY A 118 4.20 15.72 -10.87
CA GLY A 118 4.16 17.19 -10.94
C GLY A 118 5.43 17.91 -10.49
N LYS A 119 5.28 19.21 -10.19
CA LYS A 119 6.35 20.16 -9.87
C LYS A 119 6.54 20.30 -8.36
N PRO A 120 7.73 20.71 -7.88
CA PRO A 120 7.96 20.95 -6.45
C PRO A 120 7.17 22.16 -5.95
N THR A 121 6.20 21.92 -5.07
CA THR A 121 5.32 22.94 -4.47
C THR A 121 5.67 23.20 -3.00
N LEU A 122 6.95 23.48 -2.74
CA LEU A 122 7.56 23.55 -1.41
C LEU A 122 6.87 24.56 -0.47
N LYS A 123 6.44 25.72 -0.99
CA LYS A 123 5.66 26.73 -0.25
C LYS A 123 4.36 26.14 0.27
N SER A 124 3.58 25.50 -0.61
CA SER A 124 2.29 24.88 -0.25
C SER A 124 2.49 23.79 0.80
N GLY A 125 3.48 22.92 0.58
CA GLY A 125 3.88 21.85 1.51
C GLY A 125 4.18 22.36 2.91
N LEU A 126 5.07 23.34 3.03
CA LEU A 126 5.47 23.92 4.32
C LEU A 126 4.32 24.64 5.03
N LEU A 127 3.54 25.45 4.31
CA LEU A 127 2.41 26.18 4.91
C LEU A 127 1.34 25.22 5.44
N ALA A 128 1.04 24.15 4.71
CA ALA A 128 0.12 23.12 5.16
C ALA A 128 0.67 22.32 6.34
N GLY A 129 1.96 21.96 6.32
CA GLY A 129 2.61 21.26 7.43
C GLY A 129 2.64 22.09 8.71
N ILE A 130 2.82 23.41 8.63
CA ILE A 130 2.65 24.31 9.79
C ILE A 130 1.18 24.35 10.22
N GLY A 131 0.27 24.39 9.25
CA GLY A 131 -1.17 24.36 9.48
C GLY A 131 -1.62 23.16 10.32
N ASP A 132 -0.96 22.01 10.16
CA ASP A 132 -1.26 20.80 10.94
C ASP A 132 -1.07 21.02 12.46
N PHE A 133 -0.29 22.02 12.89
CA PHE A 133 -0.08 22.37 14.30
C PHE A 133 -0.92 23.55 14.80
N SER A 134 -1.64 24.24 13.90
CA SER A 134 -2.38 25.47 14.22
C SER A 134 -3.76 25.25 14.88
N GLY A 135 -4.23 24.00 15.01
CA GLY A 135 -5.50 23.67 15.67
C GLY A 135 -5.47 23.72 17.20
N TYR A 136 -6.65 23.82 17.80
CA TYR A 136 -6.86 23.64 19.24
C TYR A 136 -6.78 22.14 19.63
N TYR A 137 -6.47 21.89 20.90
CA TYR A 137 -6.34 20.61 21.63
C TYR A 137 -7.08 19.38 21.03
N PRO A 138 -6.57 18.13 21.08
CA PRO A 138 -5.40 17.59 21.82
C PRO A 138 -4.14 17.32 20.97
N LEU A 139 -3.96 18.00 19.84
CA LEU A 139 -2.95 17.57 18.86
C LEU A 139 -1.55 18.21 19.04
N ARG A 140 -1.18 18.80 20.17
CA ARG A 140 0.14 19.45 20.34
C ARG A 140 1.06 18.57 21.17
N GLY A 141 2.32 18.41 20.76
CA GLY A 141 3.34 17.79 21.59
C GLY A 141 3.63 18.65 22.82
N SER A 142 3.62 18.05 24.02
CA SER A 142 3.88 18.76 25.28
C SER A 142 5.33 19.24 25.42
N LYS A 143 6.28 18.50 24.82
CA LYS A 143 7.73 18.79 24.88
C LYS A 143 8.24 19.44 23.61
N ARG A 144 7.90 18.90 22.42
CA ARG A 144 8.38 19.44 21.14
C ARG A 144 7.47 19.09 19.97
N ASN A 145 7.32 20.04 19.06
CA ASN A 145 6.60 19.89 17.80
C ASN A 145 7.62 19.97 16.66
N ARG A 146 7.71 18.94 15.82
CA ARG A 146 8.76 18.80 14.81
C ARG A 146 8.16 18.65 13.42
N VAL A 147 8.78 19.33 12.46
CA VAL A 147 8.45 19.19 11.03
C VAL A 147 9.69 18.70 10.30
N VAL A 148 9.65 17.46 9.83
CA VAL A 148 10.75 16.85 9.06
C VAL A 148 10.42 16.95 7.58
N VAL A 149 11.18 17.75 6.86
CA VAL A 149 10.98 18.02 5.43
C VAL A 149 12.00 17.21 4.65
N VAL A 150 11.53 16.30 3.80
CA VAL A 150 12.36 15.50 2.90
C VAL A 150 12.07 15.94 1.48
N THR A 151 13.06 16.50 0.79
CA THR A 151 12.88 17.07 -0.54
C THR A 151 14.03 16.76 -1.47
N SER A 152 13.73 16.67 -2.77
CA SER A 152 14.72 16.53 -3.84
C SER A 152 14.97 17.86 -4.56
N HIS A 153 14.34 18.94 -4.11
CA HIS A 153 14.44 20.27 -4.70
C HIS A 153 14.70 21.32 -3.61
N GLY A 154 15.32 22.42 -3.99
CA GLY A 154 15.59 23.53 -3.08
C GLY A 154 14.79 24.80 -3.35
N VAL A 155 13.93 24.77 -4.37
CA VAL A 155 13.12 25.91 -4.80
C VAL A 155 11.66 25.50 -4.98
N ASP A 156 10.76 26.46 -4.79
CA ASP A 156 9.35 26.31 -5.17
C ASP A 156 9.19 26.62 -6.67
N ALA A 157 8.64 25.68 -7.45
CA ALA A 157 8.46 25.85 -8.90
C ALA A 157 7.25 26.72 -9.28
N CYS A 158 6.39 27.07 -8.32
CA CYS A 158 5.19 27.84 -8.54
C CYS A 158 5.40 29.35 -8.37
N THR A 159 6.60 29.78 -7.99
CA THR A 159 6.98 31.20 -7.94
C THR A 159 8.46 31.41 -8.20
N ALA A 160 8.80 32.44 -8.98
CA ALA A 160 10.19 32.89 -9.11
C ALA A 160 10.69 33.61 -7.84
N ASP A 161 9.77 34.21 -7.07
CA ASP A 161 10.11 34.96 -5.86
C ASP A 161 10.24 34.03 -4.64
N GLN A 162 11.44 33.49 -4.47
CA GLN A 162 11.78 32.68 -3.30
C GLN A 162 11.83 33.49 -1.99
N ALA A 163 11.91 34.83 -2.04
CA ALA A 163 11.84 35.66 -0.84
C ALA A 163 10.42 35.71 -0.29
N SER A 164 9.40 35.78 -1.16
CA SER A 164 7.99 35.64 -0.76
C SER A 164 7.69 34.29 -0.10
N VAL A 165 8.28 33.19 -0.59
CA VAL A 165 8.17 31.86 0.05
C VAL A 165 8.69 31.92 1.49
N ARG A 166 9.91 32.42 1.69
CA ARG A 166 10.52 32.58 3.03
C ARG A 166 9.68 33.44 3.96
N GLY A 167 9.20 34.59 3.46
CA GLY A 167 8.34 35.49 4.22
C GLY A 167 7.04 34.84 4.65
N ALA A 168 6.40 34.06 3.78
CA ALA A 168 5.18 33.34 4.08
C ALA A 168 5.39 32.25 5.16
N VAL A 169 6.46 31.45 5.04
CA VAL A 169 6.80 30.41 6.02
C VAL A 169 7.08 31.03 7.39
N ARG A 170 7.89 32.10 7.45
CA ARG A 170 8.21 32.79 8.71
C ARG A 170 6.98 33.40 9.37
N ARG A 171 6.06 33.99 8.60
CA ARG A 171 4.78 34.50 9.12
C ARG A 171 3.94 33.35 9.67
N LYS A 172 3.69 32.32 8.86
CA LYS A 172 2.84 31.19 9.25
C LYS A 172 3.36 30.42 10.47
N ALA A 173 4.68 30.24 10.59
CA ALA A 173 5.30 29.61 11.76
C ALA A 173 5.05 30.43 13.04
N ARG A 174 5.20 31.76 12.98
CA ARG A 174 4.89 32.66 14.10
C ARG A 174 3.40 32.64 14.46
N ASP A 175 2.53 32.68 13.45
CA ASP A 175 1.08 32.69 13.63
C ASP A 175 0.54 31.35 14.18
N SER A 176 1.32 30.27 14.11
CA SER A 176 0.90 28.95 14.61
C SER A 176 0.80 28.87 16.14
N GLY A 177 1.44 29.81 16.87
CA GLY A 177 1.44 29.84 18.33
C GLY A 177 2.13 28.64 18.99
N VAL A 178 2.93 27.88 18.25
CA VAL A 178 3.74 26.76 18.76
C VAL A 178 5.19 26.89 18.31
N GLN A 179 6.12 26.44 19.16
CA GLN A 179 7.53 26.35 18.78
C GLN A 179 7.73 25.12 17.88
N LEU A 180 8.05 25.35 16.61
CA LEU A 180 8.27 24.31 15.60
C LEU A 180 9.76 24.06 15.39
N ASP A 181 10.19 22.81 15.57
CA ASP A 181 11.53 22.33 15.23
C ASP A 181 11.54 21.82 13.77
N PHE A 182 11.98 22.67 12.84
CA PHE A 182 12.12 22.27 11.45
C PHE A 182 13.43 21.54 11.19
N ARG A 183 13.35 20.41 10.48
CA ARG A 183 14.51 19.62 10.04
C ARG A 183 14.42 19.37 8.54
N PHE A 184 15.33 19.96 7.78
CA PHE A 184 15.38 19.79 6.32
C PHE A 184 16.41 18.72 5.94
N VAL A 185 15.97 17.78 5.11
CA VAL A 185 16.80 16.75 4.50
C VAL A 185 16.66 16.84 2.98
N GLY A 186 17.74 17.23 2.31
CA GLY A 186 17.81 17.29 0.86
C GLY A 186 18.37 16.00 0.29
N TYR A 187 17.55 15.19 -0.37
CA TYR A 187 18.00 13.97 -1.05
C TYR A 187 18.28 14.24 -2.52
N LYS A 188 19.56 14.19 -2.91
CA LYS A 188 20.03 14.48 -4.28
C LYS A 188 19.60 15.85 -4.82
N VAL A 189 19.49 16.84 -3.93
CA VAL A 189 19.14 18.22 -4.31
C VAL A 189 20.25 18.79 -5.21
N PRO A 190 19.93 19.31 -6.41
CA PRO A 190 20.91 19.91 -7.30
C PRO A 190 21.74 20.98 -6.60
N ARG A 191 23.06 21.03 -6.85
CA ARG A 191 23.99 21.97 -6.17
C ARG A 191 23.51 23.43 -6.23
N LYS A 192 22.95 23.85 -7.37
CA LYS A 192 22.39 25.20 -7.58
C LYS A 192 21.20 25.52 -6.65
N GLU A 193 20.51 24.50 -6.15
CA GLU A 193 19.31 24.63 -5.31
C GLU A 193 19.60 24.44 -3.81
N GLN A 194 20.77 23.92 -3.44
CA GLN A 194 21.15 23.72 -2.03
C GLN A 194 21.19 25.04 -1.24
N ARG A 195 21.70 26.12 -1.84
CA ARG A 195 21.77 27.44 -1.20
C ARG A 195 20.38 28.07 -1.02
N PRO A 196 19.47 28.07 -2.01
CA PRO A 196 18.07 28.42 -1.81
C PRO A 196 17.39 27.66 -0.65
N LEU A 197 17.56 26.33 -0.57
CA LEU A 197 16.99 25.52 0.51
C LEU A 197 17.54 25.93 1.88
N ALA A 198 18.86 26.19 1.97
CA ALA A 198 19.48 26.63 3.22
C ALA A 198 18.92 27.98 3.71
N ARG A 199 18.69 28.94 2.81
CA ARG A 199 18.05 30.23 3.15
C ARG A 199 16.59 30.05 3.58
N LEU A 200 15.88 29.08 3.00
CA LEU A 200 14.51 28.77 3.41
C LEU A 200 14.47 28.15 4.81
N ALA A 201 15.38 27.22 5.10
CA ALA A 201 15.55 26.64 6.44
C ALA A 201 15.86 27.72 7.48
N GLU A 202 16.79 28.63 7.18
CA GLU A 202 17.10 29.78 8.05
C GLU A 202 15.88 30.67 8.32
N ALA A 203 15.05 30.94 7.29
CA ALA A 203 13.83 31.73 7.46
C ALA A 203 12.76 31.05 8.34
N ALA A 204 12.82 29.71 8.45
CA ALA A 204 11.99 28.91 9.34
C ALA A 204 12.62 28.70 10.73
N ASP A 205 13.73 29.38 11.05
CA ASP A 205 14.54 29.19 12.26
C ASP A 205 15.01 27.74 12.45
N ALA A 206 15.29 27.07 11.34
CA ALA A 206 15.68 25.68 11.29
C ALA A 206 17.21 25.50 11.31
N ALA A 207 17.66 24.33 11.77
CA ALA A 207 19.04 23.91 11.54
C ALA A 207 19.36 23.83 10.04
N ARG A 208 20.64 24.02 9.68
CA ARG A 208 21.09 23.91 8.29
C ARG A 208 20.64 22.58 7.67
N PRO A 209 20.11 22.58 6.42
CA PRO A 209 19.69 21.35 5.77
C PRO A 209 20.83 20.35 5.65
N ARG A 210 20.50 19.07 5.82
CA ARG A 210 21.43 17.97 5.56
C ARG A 210 21.22 17.47 4.15
N PHE A 211 22.27 17.56 3.34
CA PHE A 211 22.24 17.07 1.96
C PHE A 211 22.89 15.69 1.91
N VAL A 212 22.20 14.74 1.27
CA VAL A 212 22.63 13.35 1.16
C VAL A 212 22.40 12.85 -0.26
N ASP A 213 23.31 12.04 -0.76
CA ASP A 213 23.30 11.57 -2.15
C ASP A 213 22.95 10.08 -2.26
N THR A 214 23.05 9.34 -1.15
CA THR A 214 22.80 7.89 -1.10
C THR A 214 21.58 7.52 -0.23
N PRO A 215 20.87 6.42 -0.55
CA PRO A 215 19.78 5.92 0.28
C PRO A 215 20.20 5.61 1.74
N GLY A 216 21.41 5.06 1.93
CA GLY A 216 21.92 4.72 3.26
C GLY A 216 22.14 5.95 4.15
N GLU A 217 22.72 7.01 3.59
CA GLU A 217 22.89 8.29 4.29
C GLU A 217 21.55 8.97 4.58
N LEU A 218 20.58 8.88 3.67
CA LEU A 218 19.23 9.39 3.88
C LEU A 218 18.56 8.71 5.08
N ALA A 219 18.58 7.38 5.12
CA ALA A 219 18.03 6.60 6.23
C ALA A 219 18.73 6.91 7.56
N ALA A 220 20.06 6.96 7.57
CA ALA A 220 20.84 7.30 8.76
C ALA A 220 20.53 8.73 9.25
N THR A 221 20.41 9.68 8.33
CA THR A 221 20.10 11.08 8.63
C THR A 221 18.69 11.22 9.23
N LEU A 222 17.68 10.61 8.60
CA LEU A 222 16.31 10.68 9.12
C LEU A 222 16.20 9.99 10.48
N LYS A 223 16.85 8.84 10.67
CA LYS A 223 16.91 8.17 11.98
C LYS A 223 17.51 9.08 13.06
N GLN A 224 18.59 9.79 12.77
CA GLN A 224 19.20 10.72 13.73
C GLN A 224 18.26 11.90 14.05
N LEU A 225 17.47 12.35 13.08
CA LEU A 225 16.59 13.51 13.23
C LEU A 225 15.26 13.17 13.91
N THR A 226 14.80 11.92 13.87
CA THR A 226 13.53 11.51 14.50
C THR A 226 13.71 11.08 15.95
N VAL A 227 14.84 10.48 16.32
CA VAL A 227 15.12 10.10 17.72
C VAL A 227 15.18 11.37 18.58
N PRO A 228 14.40 11.46 19.69
CA PRO A 228 14.49 12.58 20.61
C PRO A 228 15.91 12.68 21.17
N GLY A 229 16.59 13.79 20.90
CA GLY A 229 17.76 14.14 21.68
C GLY A 229 17.27 14.63 23.05
N SER A 230 17.14 13.74 24.03
CA SER A 230 17.05 14.14 25.43
C SER A 230 18.20 13.53 26.25
N PRO A 231 18.92 14.35 27.03
CA PRO A 231 19.99 13.92 27.93
C PRO A 231 19.40 13.58 29.33
N GLU A 232 19.03 12.32 29.57
CA GLU A 232 18.65 11.84 30.91
C GLU A 232 19.36 10.53 31.29
N ALA A 233 20.60 10.35 30.83
CA ALA A 233 21.56 9.62 31.65
C ALA A 233 22.09 10.61 32.69
N ARG A 234 21.48 10.62 33.90
CA ARG A 234 21.97 11.40 35.04
C ARG A 234 23.47 11.17 35.20
N HIS A 235 24.25 12.25 35.27
CA HIS A 235 25.64 12.18 35.73
C HIS A 235 25.62 11.55 37.13
N ILE A 236 26.20 10.34 37.24
CA ILE A 236 26.56 9.81 38.55
C ILE A 236 27.91 10.43 38.86
N ASP A 237 27.92 11.41 39.76
CA ASP A 237 29.12 11.79 40.49
C ASP A 237 29.56 10.56 41.30
N VAL A 238 30.68 9.97 40.91
CA VAL A 238 31.34 8.94 41.72
C VAL A 238 32.37 9.65 42.59
N PRO A 239 32.35 9.48 43.92
CA PRO A 239 33.35 10.08 44.78
C PRO A 239 34.74 9.54 44.42
N SER A 240 35.70 10.45 44.38
CA SER A 240 37.12 10.12 44.40
C SER A 240 37.44 9.45 45.73
N THR A 241 37.79 8.16 45.71
CA THR A 241 38.49 7.52 46.82
C THR A 241 39.60 6.60 46.31
N ALA A 242 40.80 7.00 46.71
CA ALA A 242 41.92 6.21 47.20
C ALA A 242 42.40 5.01 46.38
N THR A 243 43.64 5.19 45.93
CA THR A 243 44.63 4.23 45.48
C THR A 243 44.66 2.95 46.33
N THR A 244 44.24 1.83 45.76
CA THR A 244 44.70 0.51 46.19
C THR A 244 45.14 -0.26 44.95
N SER A 245 46.39 -0.72 44.97
CA SER A 245 47.06 -1.44 43.89
C SER A 245 46.19 -2.61 43.37
N PRO A 246 45.91 -2.71 42.06
CA PRO A 246 44.98 -3.71 41.55
C PRO A 246 45.59 -5.12 41.55
N PRO A 247 44.77 -6.16 41.81
CA PRO A 247 45.18 -7.57 41.71
C PRO A 247 45.59 -7.93 40.26
N PRO A 248 46.34 -9.05 40.07
CA PRO A 248 46.92 -9.43 38.79
C PRO A 248 45.90 -9.40 37.64
N ARG A 249 46.23 -8.59 36.63
CA ARG A 249 45.36 -8.22 35.50
C ARG A 249 45.04 -9.45 34.64
N ALA A 250 43.80 -9.93 34.68
CA ALA A 250 43.35 -11.08 33.88
C ALA A 250 43.66 -10.89 32.38
N ALA A 251 44.10 -11.97 31.71
CA ALA A 251 44.36 -11.98 30.26
C ALA A 251 43.10 -11.66 29.44
N ALA A 252 43.27 -10.99 28.30
CA ALA A 252 42.15 -10.69 27.40
C ALA A 252 41.59 -11.98 26.79
N ARG A 253 40.27 -12.17 26.83
CA ARG A 253 39.57 -13.36 26.33
C ARG A 253 38.36 -12.96 25.50
N LEU A 254 38.00 -13.78 24.52
CA LEU A 254 36.84 -13.58 23.67
C LEU A 254 35.98 -14.85 23.67
N SER A 255 34.70 -14.72 24.03
CA SER A 255 33.72 -15.80 23.94
C SER A 255 32.65 -15.45 22.91
N LEU A 256 32.17 -16.45 22.19
CA LEU A 256 31.05 -16.33 21.25
C LEU A 256 29.84 -17.07 21.82
N SER A 257 28.65 -16.52 21.61
CA SER A 257 27.40 -17.19 22.00
C SER A 257 27.17 -18.51 21.23
N THR A 258 27.79 -18.65 20.07
CA THR A 258 27.85 -19.89 19.28
C THR A 258 29.16 -19.94 18.50
N ALA A 259 29.73 -21.14 18.34
CA ALA A 259 30.88 -21.39 17.48
C ALA A 259 30.49 -21.66 16.01
N THR A 260 29.19 -21.79 15.72
CA THR A 260 28.65 -22.13 14.39
C THR A 260 27.47 -21.24 14.01
N LEU A 261 27.44 -20.78 12.75
CA LEU A 261 26.35 -19.99 12.17
C LEU A 261 25.94 -20.49 10.78
N LYS A 262 24.68 -20.23 10.40
CA LYS A 262 24.23 -20.29 9.00
C LYS A 262 24.53 -18.94 8.30
N PRO A 263 24.63 -18.89 6.96
CA PRO A 263 24.80 -17.64 6.22
C PRO A 263 23.75 -16.60 6.62
N GLY A 264 24.19 -15.38 6.93
CA GLY A 264 23.31 -14.29 7.39
C GLY A 264 22.85 -14.41 8.86
N GLY A 265 23.24 -15.47 9.57
CA GLY A 265 22.97 -15.62 11.00
C GLY A 265 23.70 -14.59 11.85
N THR A 266 23.26 -14.46 13.11
CA THR A 266 23.87 -13.52 14.07
C THR A 266 24.43 -14.26 15.29
N CYS A 267 25.61 -13.85 15.78
CA CYS A 267 26.11 -14.27 17.08
C CYS A 267 26.53 -13.08 17.93
N THR A 268 26.63 -13.29 19.24
CA THR A 268 27.12 -12.29 20.19
C THR A 268 28.56 -12.62 20.56
N ALA A 269 29.47 -11.64 20.42
CA ALA A 269 30.86 -11.74 20.82
C ALA A 269 31.10 -10.93 22.10
N THR A 270 31.65 -11.56 23.14
CA THR A 270 31.92 -10.93 24.43
C THR A 270 33.42 -10.98 24.72
N ALA A 271 34.04 -9.82 24.71
CA ALA A 271 35.42 -9.64 25.14
C ALA A 271 35.47 -9.40 26.65
N ALA A 272 36.46 -9.98 27.33
CA ALA A 272 36.75 -9.78 28.75
C ALA A 272 38.24 -9.50 28.96
N GLY A 273 38.61 -8.88 30.07
CA GLY A 273 40.00 -8.51 30.37
C GLY A 273 40.50 -7.25 29.62
N MET A 274 39.58 -6.46 29.07
CA MET A 274 39.88 -5.14 28.50
C MET A 274 40.03 -4.10 29.62
N GLU A 275 40.63 -2.96 29.32
CA GLU A 275 40.72 -1.84 30.27
C GLU A 275 39.33 -1.20 30.48
N PRO A 276 38.87 -1.05 31.72
CA PRO A 276 37.56 -0.43 31.99
C PRO A 276 37.43 0.95 31.33
N GLY A 277 36.34 1.18 30.60
CA GLY A 277 36.08 2.43 29.90
C GLY A 277 36.74 2.57 28.53
N GLU A 278 37.58 1.62 28.10
CA GLU A 278 38.26 1.76 26.80
C GLU A 278 37.35 1.42 25.61
N PRO A 279 37.55 2.06 24.43
CA PRO A 279 36.91 1.63 23.19
C PRO A 279 37.49 0.28 22.72
N VAL A 280 36.61 -0.68 22.42
CA VAL A 280 36.97 -2.02 21.92
C VAL A 280 36.40 -2.21 20.53
N VAL A 281 37.27 -2.41 19.54
CA VAL A 281 36.88 -2.65 18.14
C VAL A 281 36.68 -4.14 17.91
N PHE A 282 35.54 -4.52 17.34
CA PHE A 282 35.25 -5.90 16.94
C PHE A 282 35.31 -6.04 15.42
N THR A 283 36.16 -6.95 14.95
CA THR A 283 36.30 -7.28 13.52
C THR A 283 36.25 -8.79 13.30
N TRP A 284 36.01 -9.20 12.07
CA TRP A 284 36.18 -10.60 11.65
C TRP A 284 36.90 -10.68 10.31
N THR A 285 37.63 -11.78 10.14
CA THR A 285 38.42 -12.06 8.93
C THR A 285 38.31 -13.53 8.57
N GLY A 286 38.17 -13.84 7.29
CA GLY A 286 37.97 -15.18 6.74
C GLY A 286 37.64 -15.09 5.24
N PRO A 287 36.72 -15.91 4.70
CA PRO A 287 36.22 -15.79 3.32
C PRO A 287 35.62 -14.42 2.97
N SER A 288 35.19 -13.68 3.99
CA SER A 288 34.84 -12.26 3.93
C SER A 288 35.35 -11.54 5.18
N GLY A 289 35.46 -10.22 5.13
CA GLY A 289 35.88 -9.38 6.25
C GLY A 289 34.82 -8.35 6.60
N GLY A 290 34.80 -7.90 7.86
CA GLY A 290 33.90 -6.85 8.30
C GLY A 290 34.13 -6.44 9.75
N SER A 291 33.32 -5.49 10.22
CA SER A 291 33.37 -4.97 11.58
C SER A 291 31.97 -4.82 12.16
N ALA A 292 31.84 -5.12 13.46
CA ALA A 292 30.62 -4.84 14.21
C ALA A 292 30.61 -3.42 14.80
N GLY A 293 31.71 -2.67 14.63
CA GLY A 293 31.90 -1.35 15.21
C GLY A 293 32.74 -1.35 16.48
N THR A 294 32.67 -0.24 17.20
CA THR A 294 33.45 0.06 18.41
C THR A 294 32.51 0.12 19.61
N PHE A 295 32.85 -0.57 20.68
CA PHE A 295 32.03 -0.68 21.89
C PHE A 295 32.87 -0.42 23.14
N THR A 296 32.33 0.34 24.09
CA THR A 296 33.05 0.69 25.32
C THR A 296 33.09 -0.47 26.31
N ALA A 297 34.28 -0.81 26.81
CA ALA A 297 34.45 -1.80 27.88
C ALA A 297 33.81 -1.30 29.18
N ARG A 298 32.98 -2.14 29.80
CA ARG A 298 32.30 -1.84 31.07
C ARG A 298 33.29 -1.81 32.25
N ARG A 299 32.83 -1.43 33.45
CA ARG A 299 33.65 -1.34 34.68
C ARG A 299 34.48 -2.60 35.01
N LYS A 300 34.07 -3.79 34.55
CA LYS A 300 34.79 -5.06 34.72
C LYS A 300 35.66 -5.47 33.50
N GLY A 301 35.90 -4.55 32.55
CA GLY A 301 36.69 -4.83 31.34
C GLY A 301 35.98 -5.70 30.31
N ALA A 302 34.64 -5.72 30.32
CA ALA A 302 33.83 -6.52 29.41
C ALA A 302 33.18 -5.66 28.32
N ALA A 303 33.28 -6.07 27.06
CA ALA A 303 32.62 -5.43 25.92
C ALA A 303 31.87 -6.47 25.10
N THR A 304 30.68 -6.14 24.60
CA THR A 304 29.83 -7.07 23.85
C THR A 304 29.40 -6.46 22.54
N ALA A 305 29.55 -7.21 21.45
CA ALA A 305 29.15 -6.81 20.12
C ALA A 305 28.29 -7.89 19.46
N ARG A 306 27.32 -7.47 18.64
CA ARG A 306 26.55 -8.39 17.79
C ARG A 306 27.23 -8.50 16.43
N ILE A 307 27.63 -9.72 16.06
CA ILE A 307 28.23 -10.04 14.77
C ILE A 307 27.11 -10.48 13.83
N GLN A 308 27.01 -9.83 12.68
CA GLN A 308 25.99 -10.07 11.65
C GLN A 308 26.56 -9.80 10.25
N GLY A 309 25.86 -10.24 9.20
CA GLY A 309 26.26 -9.98 7.81
C GLY A 309 27.37 -10.88 7.27
N ILE A 310 27.60 -12.04 7.90
CA ILE A 310 28.55 -13.04 7.39
C ILE A 310 27.80 -14.02 6.47
N GLU A 311 27.97 -13.86 5.17
CA GLU A 311 27.23 -14.63 4.16
C GLU A 311 28.01 -15.81 3.59
N LYS A 312 29.33 -15.68 3.42
CA LYS A 312 30.14 -16.72 2.78
C LYS A 312 30.41 -17.87 3.76
N PRO A 313 30.11 -19.14 3.43
CA PRO A 313 30.48 -20.28 4.26
C PRO A 313 32.00 -20.40 4.44
N GLY A 314 32.42 -20.90 5.59
CA GLY A 314 33.84 -21.13 5.91
C GLY A 314 34.22 -20.74 7.34
N TRP A 315 35.51 -20.79 7.63
CA TRP A 315 36.06 -20.42 8.93
C TRP A 315 36.39 -18.93 9.01
N TYR A 316 35.98 -18.31 10.10
CA TYR A 316 36.23 -16.92 10.43
C TYR A 316 36.97 -16.81 11.76
N THR A 317 37.82 -15.80 11.85
CA THR A 317 38.42 -15.36 13.11
C THR A 317 37.76 -14.06 13.50
N VAL A 318 37.05 -14.05 14.63
CA VAL A 318 36.52 -12.83 15.26
C VAL A 318 37.60 -12.31 16.21
N ARG A 319 37.90 -11.01 16.14
CA ARG A 319 38.92 -10.34 16.95
C ARG A 319 38.32 -9.14 17.67
N ALA A 320 38.64 -8.99 18.95
CA ALA A 320 38.39 -7.80 19.75
C ALA A 320 39.74 -7.13 20.06
N ARG A 321 39.84 -5.81 19.87
CA ARG A 321 41.04 -5.01 20.17
C ARG A 321 40.69 -3.78 20.98
N GLY A 322 41.25 -3.66 22.19
CA GLY A 322 41.20 -2.43 22.98
C GLY A 322 42.04 -1.34 22.33
N GLN A 323 41.51 -0.13 22.20
CA GLN A 323 42.20 0.98 21.55
C GLN A 323 43.22 1.68 22.45
N HIS A 324 43.01 1.67 23.78
CA HIS A 324 43.95 2.27 24.72
C HIS A 324 44.99 1.25 25.18
N SER A 325 44.53 0.07 25.59
CA SER A 325 45.39 -0.98 26.15
C SER A 325 46.13 -1.79 25.08
N ALA A 326 45.74 -1.65 23.81
CA ALA A 326 46.16 -2.46 22.67
C ALA A 326 45.93 -3.98 22.85
N ARG A 327 45.23 -4.42 23.90
CA ARG A 327 44.98 -5.83 24.20
C ARG A 327 44.07 -6.44 23.15
N THR A 328 44.38 -7.67 22.76
CA THR A 328 43.61 -8.37 21.73
C THR A 328 43.16 -9.75 22.20
N ALA A 329 41.96 -10.13 21.82
CA ALA A 329 41.43 -11.48 22.01
C ALA A 329 40.74 -11.96 20.73
N SER A 330 40.83 -13.26 20.45
CA SER A 330 40.29 -13.85 19.22
C SER A 330 39.52 -15.13 19.50
N ALA A 331 38.53 -15.42 18.66
CA ALA A 331 37.72 -16.64 18.72
C ALA A 331 37.40 -17.13 17.31
N ARG A 332 37.29 -18.46 17.14
CA ARG A 332 36.95 -19.08 15.85
C ARG A 332 35.44 -19.23 15.71
N LEU A 333 34.95 -18.92 14.52
CA LEU A 333 33.55 -19.04 14.13
C LEU A 333 33.46 -19.82 12.81
N ARG A 334 32.60 -20.82 12.73
CA ARG A 334 32.36 -21.60 11.50
C ARG A 334 31.01 -21.23 10.91
N VAL A 335 30.98 -20.71 9.69
CA VAL A 335 29.75 -20.57 8.92
C VAL A 335 29.55 -21.83 8.10
N VAL A 336 28.57 -22.64 8.49
CA VAL A 336 28.24 -23.87 7.77
C VAL A 336 27.46 -23.52 6.49
N PRO A 337 27.69 -24.20 5.35
CA PRO A 337 26.85 -24.04 4.18
C PRO A 337 25.38 -24.26 4.55
N ALA A 338 24.47 -23.46 3.98
CA ALA A 338 23.05 -23.78 4.07
C ALA A 338 22.84 -25.18 3.46
N ASP A 339 22.11 -26.05 4.17
CA ASP A 339 21.86 -27.42 3.73
C ASP A 339 21.39 -27.46 2.27
N LYS A 340 22.20 -28.11 1.42
CA LYS A 340 21.91 -28.35 0.00
C LYS A 340 20.88 -29.47 -0.22
N THR A 341 20.12 -29.87 0.80
CA THR A 341 19.06 -30.89 0.69
C THR A 341 17.71 -30.31 0.25
N ARG A 342 17.62 -29.00 -0.05
CA ARG A 342 16.45 -28.42 -0.72
C ARG A 342 16.63 -28.52 -2.24
N PRO A 343 15.65 -29.04 -3.00
CA PRO A 343 15.78 -29.23 -4.45
C PRO A 343 16.19 -27.92 -5.12
N ARG A 344 17.16 -28.03 -6.04
CA ARG A 344 17.59 -26.96 -6.96
C ARG A 344 16.33 -26.27 -7.49
N PRO A 345 16.16 -24.93 -7.37
CA PRO A 345 14.95 -24.27 -7.84
C PRO A 345 14.80 -24.60 -9.32
N SER A 346 13.71 -25.29 -9.65
CA SER A 346 13.28 -25.43 -11.03
C SER A 346 13.21 -24.02 -11.62
N LEU A 347 13.94 -23.79 -12.71
CA LEU A 347 13.82 -22.56 -13.49
C LEU A 347 12.52 -22.54 -14.32
N SER A 348 11.61 -23.47 -14.08
CA SER A 348 10.25 -23.41 -14.63
C SER A 348 9.33 -22.78 -13.59
N PRO A 349 8.76 -21.59 -13.86
CA PRO A 349 7.76 -20.99 -12.99
C PRO A 349 6.60 -21.96 -12.73
N LYS A 350 6.20 -22.10 -11.48
CA LYS A 350 5.07 -22.94 -11.07
C LYS A 350 4.20 -22.19 -10.07
N LEU A 351 2.88 -22.25 -10.27
CA LEU A 351 1.89 -21.67 -9.38
C LEU A 351 1.04 -22.79 -8.77
N VAL A 352 0.79 -22.72 -7.47
CA VAL A 352 -0.05 -23.68 -6.73
C VAL A 352 -1.03 -22.90 -5.86
N LEU A 353 -2.31 -23.27 -5.90
CA LEU A 353 -3.36 -22.68 -5.07
C LEU A 353 -3.77 -23.64 -3.94
N LYS A 354 -3.99 -23.12 -2.74
CA LYS A 354 -4.43 -23.89 -1.57
C LYS A 354 -5.47 -23.11 -0.75
N PRO A 355 -6.75 -23.51 -0.77
CA PRO A 355 -7.34 -24.54 -1.64
C PRO A 355 -7.47 -24.06 -3.10
N SER A 356 -7.58 -24.97 -4.08
CA SER A 356 -7.83 -24.62 -5.50
C SER A 356 -9.32 -24.49 -5.84
N THR A 357 -10.19 -24.77 -4.88
CA THR A 357 -11.64 -24.69 -4.96
C THR A 357 -12.14 -23.86 -3.78
N LEU A 358 -13.04 -22.91 -4.01
CA LEU A 358 -13.54 -21.96 -3.02
C LEU A 358 -15.05 -21.79 -3.11
N SER A 359 -15.70 -21.50 -1.99
CA SER A 359 -17.01 -20.86 -1.99
C SER A 359 -16.86 -19.35 -2.27
N VAL A 360 -17.91 -18.71 -2.81
CA VAL A 360 -17.87 -17.25 -3.07
C VAL A 360 -17.66 -16.48 -1.77
N GLY A 361 -16.71 -15.55 -1.78
CA GLY A 361 -16.30 -14.77 -0.60
C GLY A 361 -15.16 -15.40 0.21
N GLU A 362 -14.76 -16.65 -0.06
CA GLU A 362 -13.59 -17.25 0.55
C GLU A 362 -12.28 -16.83 -0.13
N SER A 363 -11.16 -17.18 0.52
CA SER A 363 -9.81 -16.88 0.04
C SER A 363 -8.95 -18.13 -0.11
N THR A 364 -8.07 -18.14 -1.11
CA THR A 364 -7.01 -19.13 -1.32
C THR A 364 -5.62 -18.55 -1.10
N THR A 365 -4.66 -19.41 -0.77
CA THR A 365 -3.23 -19.08 -0.78
C THR A 365 -2.62 -19.48 -2.12
N ALA A 366 -2.09 -18.51 -2.86
CA ALA A 366 -1.36 -18.70 -4.10
C ALA A 366 0.15 -18.71 -3.85
N THR A 367 0.80 -19.84 -4.11
CA THR A 367 2.25 -20.02 -3.98
C THR A 367 2.89 -20.11 -5.36
N ALA A 368 3.59 -19.06 -5.75
CA ALA A 368 4.35 -18.98 -6.99
C ALA A 368 5.83 -19.32 -6.71
N SER A 369 6.45 -20.16 -7.53
CA SER A 369 7.81 -20.68 -7.34
C SER A 369 8.57 -20.72 -8.66
N GLY A 370 9.90 -20.81 -8.58
CA GLY A 370 10.79 -20.82 -9.75
C GLY A 370 11.22 -19.43 -10.21
N PHE A 371 10.90 -18.37 -9.46
CA PHE A 371 11.30 -16.99 -9.73
C PHE A 371 12.71 -16.70 -9.19
N ARG A 372 13.35 -15.60 -9.60
CA ARG A 372 14.63 -15.19 -9.03
C ARG A 372 14.39 -14.48 -7.69
N PRO A 373 15.26 -14.66 -6.68
CA PRO A 373 15.16 -13.91 -5.43
C PRO A 373 15.09 -12.40 -5.65
N GLY A 374 14.16 -11.74 -4.97
CA GLY A 374 13.93 -10.29 -5.07
C GLY A 374 13.08 -9.86 -6.27
N GLU A 375 12.65 -10.78 -7.15
CA GLU A 375 11.71 -10.44 -8.22
C GLU A 375 10.32 -10.13 -7.65
N ILE A 376 9.67 -9.11 -8.22
CA ILE A 376 8.29 -8.77 -7.90
C ILE A 376 7.38 -9.62 -8.78
N VAL A 377 6.59 -10.48 -8.14
CA VAL A 377 5.61 -11.36 -8.76
C VAL A 377 4.22 -10.75 -8.58
N ASN A 378 3.57 -10.44 -9.69
CA ASN A 378 2.21 -9.91 -9.72
C ASN A 378 1.24 -11.07 -9.98
N PHE A 379 0.15 -11.14 -9.21
CA PHE A 379 -0.89 -12.16 -9.32
C PHE A 379 -2.17 -11.55 -9.90
N TYR A 380 -2.77 -12.24 -10.87
CA TYR A 380 -3.95 -11.80 -11.63
C TYR A 380 -4.97 -12.94 -11.66
N LEU A 381 -6.27 -12.60 -11.69
CA LEU A 381 -7.36 -13.54 -11.95
C LEU A 381 -8.08 -13.14 -13.26
N GLY A 382 -8.22 -14.10 -14.16
CA GLY A 382 -8.99 -13.96 -15.39
C GLY A 382 -8.14 -13.92 -16.68
N PRO A 383 -8.80 -14.03 -17.85
CA PRO A 383 -8.14 -14.20 -19.14
C PRO A 383 -7.40 -12.97 -19.69
N TRP A 384 -7.60 -11.78 -19.12
CA TRP A 384 -7.17 -10.53 -19.77
C TRP A 384 -6.29 -9.59 -18.94
N GLY A 385 -5.65 -10.01 -17.84
CA GLY A 385 -4.64 -9.17 -17.13
C GLY A 385 -5.08 -7.78 -16.63
N HIS A 386 -6.32 -7.39 -16.88
CA HIS A 386 -6.87 -6.04 -16.74
C HIS A 386 -8.09 -5.99 -15.81
N SER A 387 -8.55 -7.12 -15.30
CA SER A 387 -9.66 -7.21 -14.34
C SER A 387 -9.17 -7.13 -12.90
N GLY A 388 -8.85 -5.91 -12.46
CA GLY A 388 -9.19 -5.34 -11.15
C GLY A 388 -8.65 -5.96 -9.84
N SER A 389 -8.01 -7.11 -9.83
CA SER A 389 -7.54 -7.74 -8.59
C SER A 389 -6.08 -8.15 -8.68
N TYR A 390 -5.24 -7.44 -7.93
CA TYR A 390 -3.78 -7.54 -7.98
C TYR A 390 -3.24 -7.80 -6.57
N ALA A 391 -2.62 -8.95 -6.38
CA ALA A 391 -1.67 -9.13 -5.27
C ALA A 391 -0.26 -9.00 -5.83
N GLN A 392 0.62 -8.34 -5.10
CA GLN A 392 2.01 -8.15 -5.49
C GLN A 392 2.91 -8.62 -4.36
N GLU A 393 3.76 -9.59 -4.65
CA GLU A 393 4.62 -10.21 -3.66
C GLU A 393 6.07 -10.30 -4.17
N THR A 394 7.02 -10.23 -3.25
CA THR A 394 8.43 -10.36 -3.60
C THR A 394 8.88 -11.81 -3.42
N ALA A 395 9.50 -12.38 -4.45
CA ALA A 395 10.08 -13.71 -4.38
C ALA A 395 11.20 -13.74 -3.32
N ASN A 396 11.08 -14.62 -2.34
CA ASN A 396 12.05 -14.76 -1.25
C ASN A 396 13.39 -15.33 -1.75
N ALA A 397 14.35 -15.56 -0.83
CA ALA A 397 15.66 -16.13 -1.13
C ALA A 397 15.62 -17.48 -1.88
N SER A 398 14.50 -18.21 -1.83
CA SER A 398 14.29 -19.46 -2.57
C SER A 398 13.51 -19.30 -3.88
N GLY A 399 13.22 -18.07 -4.31
CA GLY A 399 12.46 -17.83 -5.54
C GLY A 399 10.97 -18.09 -5.42
N VAL A 400 10.42 -18.00 -4.20
CA VAL A 400 9.02 -18.27 -3.89
C VAL A 400 8.32 -16.99 -3.44
N ALA A 401 7.17 -16.69 -4.03
CA ALA A 401 6.26 -15.61 -3.66
C ALA A 401 4.91 -16.21 -3.23
N VAL A 402 4.31 -15.69 -2.15
CA VAL A 402 3.07 -16.23 -1.59
C VAL A 402 2.07 -15.10 -1.41
N ALA A 403 0.94 -15.18 -2.10
CA ALA A 403 -0.14 -14.20 -2.05
C ALA A 403 -1.43 -14.83 -1.52
N ARG A 404 -2.31 -14.03 -0.93
CA ARG A 404 -3.68 -14.43 -0.56
C ARG A 404 -4.66 -13.83 -1.56
N LEU A 405 -5.46 -14.66 -2.22
CA LEU A 405 -6.40 -14.27 -3.29
C LEU A 405 -7.84 -14.63 -2.89
N GLY A 406 -8.85 -13.88 -3.34
CA GLY A 406 -10.27 -14.27 -3.23
C GLY A 406 -11.18 -13.31 -2.45
N GLU A 407 -10.68 -12.64 -1.40
CA GLU A 407 -11.48 -11.68 -0.62
C GLU A 407 -11.57 -10.32 -1.33
N GLY A 408 -12.77 -9.92 -1.77
CA GLY A 408 -13.02 -8.63 -2.43
C GLY A 408 -12.82 -8.61 -3.96
N TRP A 409 -12.67 -9.78 -4.59
CA TRP A 409 -12.44 -9.89 -6.03
C TRP A 409 -13.80 -9.95 -6.74
N GLY A 410 -14.45 -8.80 -6.88
CA GLY A 410 -15.88 -8.64 -7.24
C GLY A 410 -16.36 -9.10 -8.63
N LEU A 411 -15.75 -10.15 -9.21
CA LEU A 411 -16.11 -10.72 -10.52
C LEU A 411 -16.12 -12.26 -10.55
N ALA A 412 -16.00 -12.92 -9.40
CA ALA A 412 -16.09 -14.38 -9.31
C ALA A 412 -17.55 -14.85 -9.22
N GLU A 413 -18.02 -15.55 -10.24
CA GLU A 413 -19.31 -16.25 -10.26
C GLU A 413 -19.14 -17.64 -9.64
N PRO A 414 -20.12 -18.11 -8.83
CA PRO A 414 -20.20 -19.52 -8.42
C PRO A 414 -20.09 -20.46 -9.64
N GLY A 415 -19.54 -21.65 -9.44
CA GLY A 415 -19.33 -22.62 -10.53
C GLY A 415 -18.30 -22.21 -11.59
N GLY A 416 -17.79 -20.97 -11.56
CA GLY A 416 -16.83 -20.44 -12.51
C GLY A 416 -15.43 -21.04 -12.34
N VAL A 417 -14.72 -21.19 -13.46
CA VAL A 417 -13.32 -21.60 -13.50
C VAL A 417 -12.48 -20.43 -14.00
N TYR A 418 -11.53 -20.00 -13.18
CA TYR A 418 -10.72 -18.82 -13.44
C TYR A 418 -9.25 -19.18 -13.51
N ARG A 419 -8.55 -18.64 -14.50
CA ARG A 419 -7.09 -18.74 -14.57
C ARG A 419 -6.48 -17.71 -13.62
N VAL A 420 -5.66 -18.18 -12.68
CA VAL A 420 -4.76 -17.35 -11.89
C VAL A 420 -3.41 -17.32 -12.60
N THR A 421 -2.85 -16.12 -12.79
CA THR A 421 -1.54 -15.91 -13.42
C THR A 421 -0.61 -15.22 -12.44
N ALA A 422 0.59 -15.74 -12.27
CA ALA A 422 1.69 -15.10 -11.56
C ALA A 422 2.76 -14.69 -12.56
N VAL A 423 2.99 -13.38 -12.76
CA VAL A 423 3.96 -12.84 -13.74
C VAL A 423 4.93 -11.87 -13.11
N VAL A 424 6.19 -11.95 -13.56
CA VAL A 424 7.22 -10.95 -13.28
C VAL A 424 7.39 -10.03 -14.48
N THR A 425 7.09 -8.74 -14.31
CA THR A 425 7.13 -7.74 -15.39
C THR A 425 8.52 -7.60 -16.03
N ALA A 426 9.57 -7.69 -15.22
CA ALA A 426 10.95 -7.48 -15.68
C ALA A 426 11.49 -8.65 -16.51
N SER A 427 11.15 -9.89 -16.15
CA SER A 427 11.67 -11.10 -16.82
C SER A 427 10.65 -11.77 -17.75
N ARG A 428 9.41 -11.27 -17.81
CA ARG A 428 8.28 -11.84 -18.57
C ARG A 428 8.05 -13.33 -18.30
N ARG A 429 8.38 -13.79 -17.09
CA ARG A 429 8.17 -15.17 -16.67
C ARG A 429 6.80 -15.29 -16.02
N GLU A 430 6.04 -16.29 -16.46
CA GLU A 430 4.66 -16.50 -16.01
C GLU A 430 4.44 -17.93 -15.53
N ALA A 431 3.59 -18.08 -14.53
CA ALA A 431 3.05 -19.36 -14.09
C ALA A 431 1.53 -19.26 -13.96
N HIS A 432 0.81 -20.33 -14.26
CA HIS A 432 -0.64 -20.36 -14.18
C HIS A 432 -1.15 -21.48 -13.27
N ALA A 433 -2.31 -21.26 -12.68
CA ALA A 433 -3.08 -22.26 -11.96
C ALA A 433 -4.58 -22.00 -12.17
N GLU A 434 -5.41 -23.02 -12.02
CA GLU A 434 -6.87 -22.87 -12.09
C GLU A 434 -7.45 -22.73 -10.70
N LEU A 435 -8.31 -21.72 -10.51
CA LEU A 435 -9.16 -21.53 -9.35
C LEU A 435 -10.60 -21.85 -9.74
N ARG A 436 -11.26 -22.70 -8.95
CA ARG A 436 -12.65 -23.12 -9.17
C ARG A 436 -13.53 -22.57 -8.07
N TYR A 437 -14.69 -22.01 -8.42
CA TYR A 437 -15.71 -21.70 -7.44
C TYR A 437 -16.72 -22.83 -7.35
N GLU A 438 -17.15 -23.17 -6.14
CA GLU A 438 -18.20 -24.15 -5.91
C GLU A 438 -19.51 -23.67 -6.56
N LYS A 439 -20.28 -24.62 -7.08
CA LYS A 439 -21.59 -24.35 -7.66
C LYS A 439 -22.59 -24.07 -6.55
N GLU A 440 -23.49 -23.12 -6.78
CA GLU A 440 -24.64 -22.89 -5.92
C GLU A 440 -25.72 -23.95 -6.14
N LYS A 441 -26.44 -24.28 -5.07
CA LYS A 441 -27.52 -25.26 -5.13
C LYS A 441 -28.73 -24.68 -5.88
N PRO A 442 -29.31 -25.39 -6.86
CA PRO A 442 -30.58 -25.01 -7.49
C PRO A 442 -31.71 -24.85 -6.46
N THR A 443 -32.68 -23.96 -6.73
CA THR A 443 -33.83 -23.75 -5.83
C THR A 443 -34.89 -24.84 -5.92
N GLY A 444 -34.86 -25.67 -6.96
CA GLY A 444 -35.84 -26.73 -7.19
C GLY A 444 -35.59 -27.51 -8.49
N PRO A 445 -36.57 -28.32 -8.95
CA PRO A 445 -36.48 -28.97 -10.26
C PRO A 445 -36.46 -27.92 -11.37
N LEU A 446 -35.59 -28.14 -12.35
CA LEU A 446 -35.44 -27.24 -13.48
C LEU A 446 -36.64 -27.40 -14.43
N THR A 447 -37.33 -26.29 -14.73
CA THR A 447 -38.49 -26.28 -15.63
C THR A 447 -38.46 -25.05 -16.52
N ALA A 448 -38.91 -25.15 -17.77
CA ALA A 448 -39.13 -24.02 -18.64
C ALA A 448 -40.11 -24.35 -19.76
N GLN A 449 -40.79 -23.33 -20.27
CA GLN A 449 -41.82 -23.43 -21.30
C GLN A 449 -41.84 -22.16 -22.16
N ALA A 450 -42.12 -22.32 -23.44
CA ALA A 450 -42.22 -21.24 -24.41
C ALA A 450 -43.69 -20.96 -24.75
N SER A 451 -44.06 -19.67 -24.86
CA SER A 451 -45.41 -19.25 -25.24
C SER A 451 -45.38 -17.95 -26.05
N PRO A 452 -46.12 -17.85 -27.17
CA PRO A 452 -46.94 -18.90 -27.77
C PRO A 452 -46.09 -20.00 -28.42
N ASP A 453 -46.59 -21.24 -28.37
CA ASP A 453 -46.07 -22.38 -29.12
C ASP A 453 -47.26 -23.15 -29.75
N PRO A 454 -47.45 -23.16 -31.08
CA PRO A 454 -46.55 -22.65 -32.13
C PRO A 454 -46.64 -21.14 -32.39
N VAL A 455 -45.51 -20.54 -32.82
CA VAL A 455 -45.33 -19.10 -33.16
C VAL A 455 -45.17 -18.88 -34.67
N ALA A 456 -45.63 -17.75 -35.21
CA ALA A 456 -45.45 -17.42 -36.64
C ALA A 456 -44.09 -16.74 -36.89
N PRO A 457 -43.51 -16.82 -38.11
CA PRO A 457 -42.34 -16.02 -38.48
C PRO A 457 -42.58 -14.52 -38.24
N GLY A 458 -41.60 -13.81 -37.70
CA GLY A 458 -41.73 -12.42 -37.24
C GLY A 458 -42.48 -12.24 -35.90
N GLY A 459 -43.04 -13.31 -35.34
CA GLY A 459 -43.70 -13.30 -34.03
C GLY A 459 -42.70 -13.26 -32.87
N THR A 460 -43.19 -12.94 -31.67
CA THR A 460 -42.39 -12.96 -30.44
C THR A 460 -42.81 -14.15 -29.58
N VAL A 461 -41.82 -14.88 -29.04
CA VAL A 461 -42.00 -15.97 -28.08
C VAL A 461 -41.42 -15.56 -26.73
N THR A 462 -42.16 -15.81 -25.66
CA THR A 462 -41.74 -15.61 -24.27
C THR A 462 -41.44 -16.96 -23.63
N VAL A 463 -40.24 -17.11 -23.08
CA VAL A 463 -39.82 -18.29 -22.34
C VAL A 463 -39.87 -17.97 -20.85
N THR A 464 -40.62 -18.79 -20.10
CA THR A 464 -40.69 -18.72 -18.63
C THR A 464 -40.15 -20.01 -18.04
N GLY A 465 -39.41 -19.93 -16.93
CA GLY A 465 -38.82 -21.09 -16.28
C GLY A 465 -38.48 -20.88 -14.81
N GLY A 466 -38.10 -21.96 -14.12
CA GLY A 466 -37.81 -21.97 -12.69
C GLY A 466 -36.83 -23.08 -12.28
N GLY A 467 -36.36 -22.99 -11.03
CA GLY A 467 -35.41 -23.95 -10.44
C GLY A 467 -33.93 -23.53 -10.55
N PHE A 468 -33.64 -22.32 -11.04
CA PHE A 468 -32.28 -21.79 -11.16
C PHE A 468 -31.76 -21.25 -9.83
N ALA A 469 -30.44 -21.16 -9.65
CA ALA A 469 -29.85 -20.42 -8.54
C ALA A 469 -30.25 -18.93 -8.60
N PRO A 470 -30.62 -18.33 -7.47
CA PRO A 470 -31.25 -17.01 -7.44
C PRO A 470 -30.25 -15.88 -7.67
N ASN A 471 -30.66 -14.80 -8.33
CA ASN A 471 -29.84 -13.61 -8.62
C ASN A 471 -28.55 -13.92 -9.41
N ARG A 472 -28.63 -14.92 -10.29
CA ARG A 472 -27.51 -15.37 -11.12
C ARG A 472 -27.86 -15.30 -12.60
N ASN A 473 -26.85 -15.03 -13.41
CA ASN A 473 -27.00 -14.91 -14.85
C ASN A 473 -27.32 -16.27 -15.49
N VAL A 474 -28.25 -16.28 -16.44
CA VAL A 474 -28.72 -17.44 -17.20
C VAL A 474 -28.57 -17.12 -18.68
N GLN A 475 -27.75 -17.90 -19.38
CA GLN A 475 -27.55 -17.75 -20.82
C GLN A 475 -28.56 -18.59 -21.58
N TYR A 476 -29.01 -18.08 -22.71
CA TYR A 476 -29.88 -18.82 -23.62
C TYR A 476 -29.49 -18.59 -25.08
N SER A 477 -29.69 -19.59 -25.94
CA SER A 477 -29.38 -19.52 -27.36
C SER A 477 -30.24 -20.49 -28.18
N SER A 478 -30.43 -20.18 -29.47
CA SER A 478 -31.15 -21.01 -30.42
C SER A 478 -30.68 -20.74 -31.84
N ASP A 479 -30.96 -21.62 -32.79
CA ASP A 479 -30.73 -21.34 -34.22
C ASP A 479 -31.65 -20.24 -34.76
N LEU A 480 -32.74 -19.92 -34.04
CA LEU A 480 -33.67 -18.84 -34.42
C LEU A 480 -33.17 -17.44 -34.05
N PHE A 481 -32.34 -17.30 -33.02
CA PHE A 481 -31.92 -15.99 -32.52
C PHE A 481 -30.57 -16.07 -31.82
N PRO A 482 -29.76 -14.99 -31.88
CA PRO A 482 -28.44 -14.99 -31.26
C PRO A 482 -28.50 -15.26 -29.76
N GLY A 483 -27.45 -15.90 -29.24
CA GLY A 483 -27.32 -16.14 -27.81
C GLY A 483 -27.33 -14.85 -26.99
N ASN A 484 -28.07 -14.84 -25.89
CA ASN A 484 -28.21 -13.71 -24.99
C ASN A 484 -28.32 -14.21 -23.54
N ALA A 485 -28.57 -13.31 -22.58
CA ALA A 485 -28.65 -13.66 -21.17
C ALA A 485 -29.80 -12.95 -20.44
N THR A 486 -30.28 -13.57 -19.37
CA THR A 486 -31.24 -13.01 -18.41
C THR A 486 -30.76 -13.28 -16.99
N THR A 487 -31.34 -12.65 -15.98
CA THR A 487 -30.98 -12.91 -14.58
C THR A 487 -32.12 -13.66 -13.89
N ALA A 488 -31.80 -14.78 -13.23
CA ALA A 488 -32.76 -15.47 -12.39
C ALA A 488 -33.17 -14.57 -11.21
N SER A 489 -34.46 -14.52 -10.91
CA SER A 489 -35.00 -13.78 -9.77
C SER A 489 -34.52 -14.35 -8.43
N GLU A 490 -34.91 -13.71 -7.33
CA GLU A 490 -34.65 -14.21 -5.96
C GLU A 490 -35.24 -15.60 -5.69
N THR A 491 -36.27 -16.02 -6.44
CA THR A 491 -36.88 -17.34 -6.33
C THR A 491 -36.31 -18.35 -7.32
N GLY A 492 -35.37 -17.93 -8.18
CA GLY A 492 -34.79 -18.79 -9.22
C GLY A 492 -35.67 -18.91 -10.47
N SER A 493 -36.59 -17.97 -10.69
CA SER A 493 -37.38 -17.89 -11.93
C SER A 493 -36.69 -17.06 -13.01
N ILE A 494 -36.92 -17.41 -14.27
CA ILE A 494 -36.46 -16.64 -15.43
C ILE A 494 -37.63 -16.31 -16.35
N GLU A 495 -37.51 -15.17 -17.02
CA GLU A 495 -38.38 -14.77 -18.12
C GLU A 495 -37.55 -14.00 -19.15
N PHE A 496 -37.75 -14.31 -20.43
CA PHE A 496 -37.21 -13.52 -21.54
C PHE A 496 -38.08 -13.69 -22.78
N SER A 497 -38.02 -12.71 -23.67
CA SER A 497 -38.71 -12.74 -24.96
C SER A 497 -37.70 -12.68 -26.10
N ALA A 498 -37.96 -13.45 -27.17
CA ALA A 498 -37.17 -13.44 -28.39
C ALA A 498 -38.08 -13.34 -29.61
N THR A 499 -37.66 -12.61 -30.63
CA THR A 499 -38.40 -12.49 -31.89
C THR A 499 -37.90 -13.54 -32.88
N VAL A 500 -38.82 -14.31 -33.44
CA VAL A 500 -38.54 -15.28 -34.50
C VAL A 500 -38.28 -14.52 -35.81
N PRO A 501 -37.19 -14.81 -36.55
CA PRO A 501 -36.93 -14.18 -37.84
C PRO A 501 -38.13 -14.29 -38.80
N THR A 502 -38.34 -13.25 -39.61
CA THR A 502 -39.46 -13.21 -40.56
C THR A 502 -39.33 -14.22 -41.69
N ASP A 503 -38.12 -14.70 -41.95
CA ASP A 503 -37.74 -15.69 -42.95
C ASP A 503 -37.49 -17.09 -42.35
N ALA A 504 -37.81 -17.29 -41.07
CA ALA A 504 -37.66 -18.60 -40.42
C ALA A 504 -38.53 -19.66 -41.11
N ALA A 505 -37.92 -20.82 -41.39
CA ALA A 505 -38.63 -21.97 -41.93
C ALA A 505 -39.61 -22.54 -40.88
N ALA A 506 -40.68 -23.18 -41.36
CA ALA A 506 -41.55 -23.94 -40.48
C ALA A 506 -40.79 -25.16 -39.93
N GLY A 507 -40.93 -25.45 -38.64
CA GLY A 507 -40.26 -26.58 -38.01
C GLY A 507 -40.16 -26.48 -36.50
N ASP A 508 -39.51 -27.48 -35.91
CA ASP A 508 -39.15 -27.55 -34.50
C ASP A 508 -37.74 -26.97 -34.29
N TYR A 509 -37.63 -26.07 -33.32
CA TYR A 509 -36.37 -25.45 -32.92
C TYR A 509 -36.14 -25.64 -31.43
N ILE A 510 -34.88 -25.69 -31.02
CA ILE A 510 -34.49 -25.88 -29.62
C ILE A 510 -33.87 -24.59 -29.08
N VAL A 511 -34.32 -24.18 -27.89
CA VAL A 511 -33.66 -23.16 -27.08
C VAL A 511 -32.85 -23.85 -26.01
N HIS A 512 -31.54 -23.65 -26.03
CA HIS A 512 -30.63 -24.09 -24.98
C HIS A 512 -30.57 -23.03 -23.90
N ILE A 513 -30.78 -23.41 -22.63
CA ILE A 513 -30.73 -22.52 -21.47
C ILE A 513 -29.73 -23.09 -20.46
N ALA A 514 -28.76 -22.30 -20.02
CA ALA A 514 -27.69 -22.74 -19.12
C ALA A 514 -27.36 -21.68 -18.05
N GLN A 515 -27.06 -22.13 -16.84
CA GLN A 515 -26.61 -21.29 -15.73
C GLN A 515 -25.32 -21.84 -15.14
N THR A 516 -24.21 -21.12 -15.33
CA THR A 516 -22.89 -21.51 -14.81
C THR A 516 -22.87 -21.63 -13.28
N ALA A 517 -23.59 -20.73 -12.59
CA ALA A 517 -23.64 -20.67 -11.12
C ALA A 517 -24.03 -21.99 -10.47
N SER A 518 -25.06 -22.66 -10.99
CA SER A 518 -25.52 -23.97 -10.50
C SER A 518 -25.06 -25.14 -11.37
N GLY A 519 -24.55 -24.87 -12.57
CA GLY A 519 -24.35 -25.87 -13.61
C GLY A 519 -25.66 -26.45 -14.16
N SER A 520 -26.77 -25.74 -14.03
CA SER A 520 -28.08 -26.14 -14.56
C SER A 520 -28.12 -25.93 -16.07
N GLU A 521 -28.60 -26.94 -16.80
CA GLU A 521 -28.82 -26.89 -18.25
C GLU A 521 -30.20 -27.48 -18.59
N LEU A 522 -30.92 -26.84 -19.52
CA LEU A 522 -32.23 -27.27 -20.00
C LEU A 522 -32.39 -26.93 -21.49
N THR A 523 -33.25 -27.69 -22.17
CA THR A 523 -33.70 -27.38 -23.53
C THR A 523 -35.21 -27.14 -23.55
N VAL A 524 -35.64 -26.16 -24.35
CA VAL A 524 -37.06 -25.83 -24.53
C VAL A 524 -37.39 -25.89 -26.03
N PRO A 525 -38.35 -26.73 -26.46
CA PRO A 525 -38.77 -26.78 -27.85
C PRO A 525 -39.66 -25.59 -28.22
N ILE A 526 -39.57 -25.11 -29.46
CA ILE A 526 -40.41 -24.08 -30.06
C ILE A 526 -40.80 -24.50 -31.46
N ARG A 527 -42.09 -24.49 -31.78
CA ARG A 527 -42.60 -24.74 -33.14
C ARG A 527 -42.86 -23.45 -33.90
N VAL A 528 -42.29 -23.34 -35.10
CA VAL A 528 -42.55 -22.24 -36.03
C VAL A 528 -43.59 -22.68 -37.08
N LYS A 529 -44.66 -21.90 -37.23
CA LYS A 529 -45.72 -22.12 -38.23
C LYS A 529 -45.20 -21.84 -39.65
N PRO A 530 -45.83 -22.43 -40.68
CA PRO A 530 -45.63 -22.01 -42.07
C PRO A 530 -45.86 -20.51 -42.23
N ALA A 531 -44.96 -19.83 -42.96
CA ALA A 531 -45.16 -18.45 -43.36
C ALA A 531 -46.50 -18.35 -44.09
N THR A 532 -47.35 -17.40 -43.69
CA THR A 532 -48.57 -17.13 -44.44
C THR A 532 -48.14 -16.57 -45.80
N PRO A 533 -48.51 -17.21 -46.93
CA PRO A 533 -48.07 -16.73 -48.24
C PRO A 533 -48.56 -15.31 -48.43
N THR A 534 -47.62 -14.38 -48.56
CA THR A 534 -47.92 -13.01 -49.00
C THR A 534 -48.59 -13.12 -50.36
N PRO A 535 -49.82 -12.61 -50.56
CA PRO A 535 -50.46 -12.65 -51.86
C PRO A 535 -49.55 -11.95 -52.86
N THR A 536 -49.08 -12.69 -53.86
CA THR A 536 -48.21 -12.20 -54.91
C THR A 536 -48.96 -11.12 -55.67
N ARG A 537 -48.57 -9.86 -55.49
CA ARG A 537 -49.05 -8.76 -56.34
C ARG A 537 -48.45 -8.95 -57.73
N ASN A 538 -49.15 -9.70 -58.57
CA ASN A 538 -48.80 -9.88 -59.97
C ASN A 538 -48.90 -8.56 -60.74
N ALA A 539 -47.87 -8.33 -61.56
CA ALA A 539 -47.78 -7.54 -62.79
C ALA A 539 -48.08 -6.01 -62.75
N THR A 540 -47.00 -5.22 -62.75
CA THR A 540 -46.99 -3.86 -63.31
C THR A 540 -46.78 -3.96 -64.82
N SER A 541 -47.72 -3.43 -65.59
CA SER A 541 -47.70 -3.27 -67.05
C SER A 541 -46.50 -2.44 -67.55
N PRO A 542 -46.04 -2.61 -68.80
CA PRO A 542 -44.93 -1.85 -69.37
C PRO A 542 -45.35 -0.43 -69.78
N PRO A 543 -44.43 0.56 -69.81
CA PRO A 543 -44.73 1.92 -70.26
C PRO A 543 -44.69 2.03 -71.79
N PRO A 544 -45.50 2.90 -72.42
CA PRO A 544 -45.42 3.15 -73.85
C PRO A 544 -44.28 4.12 -74.22
N SER A 545 -43.70 3.84 -75.38
CA SER A 545 -42.62 4.51 -76.09
C SER A 545 -42.97 5.92 -76.58
N GLY A 546 -41.99 6.82 -76.63
CA GLY A 546 -42.06 8.08 -77.39
C GLY A 546 -40.77 8.90 -77.33
N PRO A 547 -40.06 9.13 -78.46
CA PRO A 547 -38.82 9.92 -78.53
C PRO A 547 -39.09 11.37 -78.98
N THR A 548 -38.13 12.30 -78.83
CA THR A 548 -37.65 13.26 -79.86
C THR A 548 -36.65 14.30 -79.28
N ALA A 549 -35.41 14.25 -79.81
CA ALA A 549 -34.44 15.29 -80.20
C ALA A 549 -34.09 16.56 -79.35
N THR A 550 -32.83 16.61 -78.86
CA THR A 550 -31.68 17.53 -79.17
C THR A 550 -31.87 19.07 -79.41
N PRO A 551 -30.81 19.94 -79.38
CA PRO A 551 -29.79 20.29 -78.36
C PRO A 551 -29.39 21.82 -78.28
N HIS A 552 -28.34 22.15 -77.50
CA HIS A 552 -27.45 23.35 -77.48
C HIS A 552 -27.95 24.66 -76.81
N ALA A 553 -27.41 25.09 -75.64
CA ALA A 553 -26.13 25.78 -75.32
C ALA A 553 -26.20 27.33 -75.48
N PRO A 554 -25.36 28.19 -74.84
CA PRO A 554 -24.36 28.00 -73.76
C PRO A 554 -24.45 29.03 -72.59
N ALA A 555 -23.52 28.89 -71.62
CA ALA A 555 -23.24 29.79 -70.49
C ALA A 555 -22.70 31.19 -70.89
N PRO A 556 -22.58 32.15 -69.94
CA PRO A 556 -21.24 32.36 -69.35
C PRO A 556 -21.16 32.82 -67.87
N ARG A 557 -20.13 32.27 -67.21
CA ARG A 557 -19.11 32.88 -66.33
C ARG A 557 -19.43 34.02 -65.32
N ALA A 558 -19.13 33.67 -64.07
CA ALA A 558 -18.07 34.22 -63.19
C ALA A 558 -18.30 35.52 -62.40
N ARG A 559 -18.14 35.40 -61.07
CA ARG A 559 -17.40 36.39 -60.27
C ARG A 559 -16.66 35.73 -59.10
N ARG A 560 -15.34 35.92 -59.10
CA ARG A 560 -14.43 35.77 -57.96
C ARG A 560 -14.73 36.85 -56.92
N ALA A 561 -14.59 36.52 -55.64
CA ALA A 561 -14.12 37.46 -54.64
C ALA A 561 -13.12 36.74 -53.73
N ARG A 562 -11.99 37.41 -53.48
CA ARG A 562 -10.82 36.98 -52.73
C ARG A 562 -10.88 37.64 -51.35
N GLN A 563 -10.38 36.89 -50.36
CA GLN A 563 -9.62 37.31 -49.18
C GLN A 563 -10.29 38.11 -48.04
N GLY A 564 -10.26 37.45 -46.87
CA GLY A 564 -10.00 37.99 -45.54
C GLY A 564 -9.29 36.90 -44.75
#